data_AF-A0A7C8NDH0-F1
#
_entry.id   AF-A0A7C8NDH0-F1
#
_cell.length_a   1.000
_cell.length_b   1.000
_cell.length_c   1.000
_cell.angle_alpha   90.00
_cell.angle_beta   90.00
_cell.angle_gamma   90.00
#
_symmetry.space_group_name_H-M   'P 1'
#
loop_
_entity.id
_entity.type
_entity.pdbx_description
1 polymer ?
#
loop_
_entity_poly.entity_id
_entity_poly.type
_entity_poly.pdbx_seq_one_letter_code
_entity_poly.pdbx_strand_id
1 'polypeptide(L)'
;MSIESELDSLYHFEDDMYSTPPPRKRRRANSHRVDSSNACSELAQKKLMQILHDRENSDVTVAVGPKDKQYYLHRVVICPSPAFFKTALKLERFKEGYTGEISLPEIKPDTFDVIARYMYSAELTVTPAYGDNIIDIYEGAGLLQIPELQEAIFKNLTEFMSTHMKDLLKSQRKELLSFFIKFCDCCSKSELGKLARCAEFLFVEFNMTPEDFLTEFEAKEAGLFIDPEFSDIIATVHNKANNTHVQYYMHQMIVCNSSAHFKQFCSSAPADENGCKLLSFNTTSDAFDLVGRWIYKNTDFSQCNDIRVIKDALVYADSAGMEDFRLALLQHFLRSKVSLYYTLNSQYESRADPWQLLKDISELGLPRDRDMLNKFVKSYIPGVAPSSTWLQELSSESKNGLMAAILLDGKRSASGENFIGSFPYGNDDEYKNFNASILFSNRADCRLKNAMRHRSSGC
;
A
#
# COMPACT_ATOMS: atom_id res chain seq x y z
N MET A 1 -25.28 7.00 -63.88
CA MET A 1 -25.96 8.32 -63.99
C MET A 1 -27.42 8.14 -63.60
N SER A 2 -28.09 9.24 -63.26
CA SER A 2 -29.54 9.49 -63.06
C SER A 2 -30.51 8.50 -63.74
N ILE A 3 -31.63 8.06 -63.13
CA ILE A 3 -32.85 8.82 -62.70
C ILE A 3 -33.57 9.39 -63.96
N GLU A 4 -34.88 9.25 -64.22
CA GLU A 4 -36.15 9.34 -63.43
C GLU A 4 -37.26 8.45 -64.11
N SER A 5 -38.18 7.74 -63.42
CA SER A 5 -39.58 8.10 -62.98
C SER A 5 -40.74 7.72 -63.95
N GLU A 6 -42.00 7.95 -63.50
CA GLU A 6 -43.32 7.75 -64.16
C GLU A 6 -43.93 6.33 -64.18
N LEU A 7 -45.25 6.09 -64.01
CA LEU A 7 -46.32 6.88 -63.31
C LEU A 7 -47.51 5.95 -62.92
N ASP A 8 -48.50 6.48 -62.20
CA ASP A 8 -49.71 5.86 -61.64
C ASP A 8 -50.61 5.03 -62.56
N SER A 9 -51.36 4.08 -61.96
CA SER A 9 -52.84 4.10 -61.83
C SER A 9 -53.34 2.75 -61.22
N LEU A 10 -54.59 2.54 -60.77
CA LEU A 10 -55.89 3.00 -61.28
C LEU A 10 -57.03 2.83 -60.23
N TYR A 11 -58.10 3.64 -60.40
CA TYR A 11 -59.48 3.56 -59.86
C TYR A 11 -59.93 4.40 -58.64
N HIS A 12 -60.99 5.18 -58.89
CA HIS A 12 -61.84 5.90 -57.93
C HIS A 12 -62.99 5.01 -57.40
N PHE A 13 -63.66 5.43 -56.32
CA PHE A 13 -64.99 6.10 -56.39
C PHE A 13 -65.40 6.64 -55.01
N GLU A 14 -66.23 7.69 -54.99
CA GLU A 14 -66.83 8.28 -53.77
C GLU A 14 -68.33 7.92 -53.66
N ASP A 15 -68.91 8.31 -52.52
CA ASP A 15 -70.33 8.31 -52.13
C ASP A 15 -71.10 6.98 -52.10
N ASP A 16 -71.53 6.62 -50.88
CA ASP A 16 -72.97 6.47 -50.62
C ASP A 16 -73.31 6.78 -49.14
N MET A 17 -74.49 7.34 -48.87
CA MET A 17 -74.92 7.76 -47.53
C MET A 17 -76.05 6.90 -46.94
N TYR A 18 -76.16 6.94 -45.60
CA TYR A 18 -77.26 6.47 -44.74
C TYR A 18 -77.29 5.00 -44.25
N SER A 19 -77.65 4.90 -42.95
CA SER A 19 -78.15 3.73 -42.20
C SER A 19 -77.16 2.87 -41.39
N THR A 20 -77.38 2.87 -40.07
CA THR A 20 -76.75 2.08 -38.98
C THR A 20 -77.34 0.66 -38.87
N PRO A 21 -76.84 -0.30 -38.03
CA PRO A 21 -75.85 -0.25 -36.94
C PRO A 21 -74.53 -1.00 -37.32
N PRO A 22 -73.94 -2.05 -36.67
CA PRO A 22 -74.13 -2.78 -35.39
C PRO A 22 -73.20 -2.29 -34.23
N PRO A 23 -73.27 -2.79 -32.98
CA PRO A 23 -72.44 -2.25 -31.87
C PRO A 23 -70.94 -2.55 -32.00
N ARG A 24 -70.11 -1.61 -31.50
CA ARG A 24 -68.65 -1.61 -31.61
C ARG A 24 -67.98 -2.84 -30.98
N LYS A 25 -67.60 -3.84 -31.80
CA LYS A 25 -66.47 -4.71 -31.48
C LYS A 25 -65.19 -3.87 -31.39
N ARG A 26 -64.40 -4.03 -30.33
CA ARG A 26 -63.09 -3.35 -30.14
C ARG A 26 -62.10 -3.76 -31.25
N ARG A 27 -62.02 -3.01 -32.35
CA ARG A 27 -60.80 -3.02 -33.19
C ARG A 27 -59.69 -2.33 -32.38
N ARG A 28 -58.55 -3.01 -32.21
CA ARG A 28 -57.35 -2.38 -31.65
C ARG A 28 -56.91 -1.29 -32.62
N ALA A 29 -56.77 -0.05 -32.14
CA ALA A 29 -56.04 0.96 -32.89
C ALA A 29 -54.55 0.64 -32.78
N ASN A 30 -53.87 0.44 -33.91
CA ASN A 30 -52.41 0.39 -33.94
C ASN A 30 -51.87 1.82 -33.73
N SER A 31 -51.81 2.23 -32.47
CA SER A 31 -51.01 3.39 -32.08
C SER A 31 -49.55 3.00 -32.22
N HIS A 32 -48.89 3.46 -33.28
CA HIS A 32 -47.44 3.63 -33.28
C HIS A 32 -47.11 4.70 -32.23
N ARG A 33 -46.93 4.26 -30.99
CA ARG A 33 -46.29 5.06 -29.95
C ARG A 33 -44.81 5.08 -30.28
N VAL A 34 -44.34 6.21 -30.80
CA VAL A 34 -42.94 6.59 -30.63
C VAL A 34 -42.71 6.77 -29.13
N ASP A 35 -41.60 6.25 -28.59
CA ASP A 35 -41.26 6.30 -27.17
C ASP A 35 -40.95 7.74 -26.72
N SER A 36 -42.04 8.46 -26.46
CA SER A 36 -42.10 9.91 -26.29
C SER A 36 -41.59 10.38 -24.94
N SER A 37 -41.39 9.46 -23.98
CA SER A 37 -40.67 9.71 -22.74
C SER A 37 -39.21 10.09 -23.02
N ASN A 38 -38.51 9.25 -23.80
CA ASN A 38 -37.05 9.31 -23.92
C ASN A 38 -36.63 10.53 -24.75
N ALA A 39 -37.35 10.81 -25.85
CA ALA A 39 -37.13 11.99 -26.67
C ALA A 39 -37.39 13.31 -25.91
N CYS A 40 -38.30 13.30 -24.93
CA CYS A 40 -38.58 14.48 -24.11
C CYS A 40 -37.46 14.75 -23.08
N SER A 41 -36.95 13.71 -22.42
CA SER A 41 -35.79 13.82 -21.52
C SER A 41 -34.51 14.24 -22.25
N GLU A 42 -34.22 13.65 -23.41
CA GLU A 42 -33.04 13.98 -24.21
C GLU A 42 -33.07 15.44 -24.71
N LEU A 43 -34.24 15.95 -25.09
CA LEU A 43 -34.40 17.35 -25.49
C LEU A 43 -34.27 18.32 -24.30
N ALA A 44 -34.74 17.95 -23.11
CA ALA A 44 -34.58 18.76 -21.90
C ALA A 44 -33.10 18.81 -21.46
N GLN A 45 -32.42 17.67 -21.46
CA GLN A 45 -31.00 17.52 -21.18
C GLN A 45 -30.14 18.35 -22.15
N LYS A 46 -30.42 18.32 -23.46
CA LYS A 46 -29.74 19.16 -24.45
C LYS A 46 -29.92 20.66 -24.21
N LYS A 47 -31.09 21.09 -23.71
CA LYS A 47 -31.33 22.50 -23.30
C LYS A 47 -30.58 22.88 -22.03
N LEU A 48 -30.45 21.98 -21.05
CA LEU A 48 -29.60 22.22 -19.89
C LEU A 48 -28.14 22.37 -20.33
N MET A 49 -27.63 21.48 -21.17
CA MET A 49 -26.27 21.57 -21.71
C MET A 49 -26.01 22.85 -22.55
N GLN A 50 -27.04 23.49 -23.09
CA GLN A 50 -26.93 24.78 -23.78
C GLN A 50 -26.76 25.99 -22.84
N ILE A 51 -27.20 25.90 -21.57
CA ILE A 51 -27.00 26.94 -20.55
C ILE A 51 -25.79 26.67 -19.63
N LEU A 52 -25.02 25.61 -19.89
CA LEU A 52 -23.76 25.39 -19.19
C LEU A 52 -22.73 26.45 -19.63
N HIS A 53 -22.18 27.19 -18.66
CA HIS A 53 -21.38 28.41 -18.86
C HIS A 53 -22.14 29.62 -19.43
N ASP A 54 -23.48 29.62 -19.48
CA ASP A 54 -24.25 30.84 -19.75
C ASP A 54 -24.05 31.84 -18.60
N ARG A 55 -23.34 32.93 -18.91
CA ARG A 55 -22.97 34.00 -17.97
C ARG A 55 -24.06 35.07 -17.80
N GLU A 56 -25.05 35.13 -18.71
CA GLU A 56 -26.13 36.11 -18.62
C GLU A 56 -27.23 35.65 -17.66
N ASN A 57 -27.44 34.32 -17.55
CA ASN A 57 -28.47 33.72 -16.70
C ASN A 57 -27.93 33.01 -15.44
N SER A 58 -26.61 32.88 -15.26
CA SER A 58 -26.01 32.26 -14.07
C SER A 58 -26.23 33.03 -12.78
N ASP A 59 -26.59 32.33 -11.70
CA ASP A 59 -26.71 32.84 -10.33
C ASP A 59 -25.72 32.21 -9.34
N VAL A 60 -24.71 31.49 -9.86
CA VAL A 60 -23.53 30.98 -9.14
C VAL A 60 -22.27 31.25 -9.96
N THR A 61 -21.18 31.65 -9.30
CA THR A 61 -19.82 31.65 -9.85
C THR A 61 -18.93 30.74 -9.01
N VAL A 62 -18.31 29.73 -9.63
CA VAL A 62 -17.37 28.82 -8.96
C VAL A 62 -15.95 29.06 -9.51
N ALA A 63 -15.02 29.41 -8.64
CA ALA A 63 -13.59 29.55 -8.95
C ALA A 63 -12.87 28.23 -8.68
N VAL A 64 -12.16 27.68 -9.67
CA VAL A 64 -11.61 26.31 -9.61
C VAL A 64 -10.10 26.29 -9.83
N GLY A 65 -9.39 25.55 -8.97
CA GLY A 65 -7.96 25.33 -9.02
C GLY A 65 -7.10 26.56 -8.71
N PRO A 66 -5.76 26.42 -8.66
CA PRO A 66 -4.82 27.47 -8.27
C PRO A 66 -4.66 28.63 -9.29
N LYS A 67 -5.55 28.72 -10.28
CA LYS A 67 -5.64 29.82 -11.27
C LYS A 67 -7.04 30.44 -11.30
N ASP A 68 -7.92 30.07 -10.38
CA ASP A 68 -9.29 30.57 -10.25
C ASP A 68 -10.05 30.60 -11.60
N LYS A 69 -10.08 29.47 -12.33
CA LYS A 69 -10.90 29.37 -13.56
C LYS A 69 -12.36 29.53 -13.14
N GLN A 70 -13.04 30.51 -13.73
CA GLN A 70 -14.40 30.91 -13.33
C GLN A 70 -15.47 30.11 -14.08
N TYR A 71 -16.42 29.55 -13.34
CA TYR A 71 -17.54 28.77 -13.85
C TYR A 71 -18.86 29.44 -13.51
N TYR A 72 -19.55 29.92 -14.53
CA TYR A 72 -20.88 30.50 -14.44
C TYR A 72 -21.93 29.38 -14.49
N LEU A 73 -22.62 29.14 -13.37
CA LEU A 73 -23.51 28.01 -13.13
C LEU A 73 -24.86 28.45 -12.53
N HIS A 74 -25.81 27.53 -12.47
CA HIS A 74 -27.20 27.81 -12.09
C HIS A 74 -27.60 27.02 -10.82
N ARG A 75 -28.00 27.69 -9.74
CA ARG A 75 -28.41 27.09 -8.44
C ARG A 75 -29.47 26.01 -8.65
N VAL A 76 -30.45 26.29 -9.51
CA VAL A 76 -31.57 25.38 -9.81
C VAL A 76 -31.12 24.06 -10.45
N VAL A 77 -29.98 24.03 -11.12
CA VAL A 77 -29.40 22.82 -11.74
C VAL A 77 -28.43 22.11 -10.80
N ILE A 78 -27.59 22.86 -10.06
CA ILE A 78 -26.51 22.27 -9.24
C ILE A 78 -26.89 21.97 -7.79
N CYS A 79 -27.96 22.56 -7.23
CA CYS A 79 -28.40 22.28 -5.85
C CYS A 79 -29.33 21.07 -5.62
N PRO A 80 -30.03 20.48 -6.62
CA PRO A 80 -30.88 19.31 -6.39
C PRO A 80 -30.13 18.07 -5.89
N SER A 81 -28.99 17.72 -6.49
CA SER A 81 -28.27 16.45 -6.24
C SER A 81 -27.18 16.57 -5.15
N PRO A 82 -26.05 17.30 -5.35
CA PRO A 82 -24.99 17.34 -4.35
C PRO A 82 -25.40 18.00 -3.03
N ALA A 83 -25.11 17.30 -1.93
CA ALA A 83 -25.28 17.82 -0.59
C ALA A 83 -24.34 19.02 -0.30
N PHE A 84 -23.19 19.11 -0.98
CA PHE A 84 -22.24 20.23 -0.87
C PHE A 84 -22.86 21.56 -1.32
N PHE A 85 -23.21 21.71 -2.61
CA PHE A 85 -23.72 22.97 -3.16
C PHE A 85 -25.02 23.40 -2.47
N LYS A 86 -25.91 22.44 -2.18
CA LYS A 86 -27.14 22.66 -1.40
C LYS A 86 -26.90 23.19 0.02
N THR A 87 -25.74 22.88 0.60
CA THR A 87 -25.34 23.35 1.93
C THR A 87 -24.61 24.69 1.88
N ALA A 88 -23.64 24.85 0.97
CA ALA A 88 -22.87 26.08 0.79
C ALA A 88 -23.74 27.24 0.29
N LEU A 89 -24.57 27.00 -0.74
CA LEU A 89 -25.48 27.99 -1.32
C LEU A 89 -26.79 28.15 -0.52
N LYS A 90 -26.83 27.69 0.74
CA LYS A 90 -27.99 27.93 1.61
C LYS A 90 -27.98 29.37 2.11
N LEU A 91 -29.03 30.11 1.74
CA LEU A 91 -29.33 31.45 2.27
C LEU A 91 -29.26 31.47 3.81
N GLU A 92 -28.78 32.58 4.35
CA GLU A 92 -28.69 32.86 5.80
C GLU A 92 -27.80 31.89 6.61
N ARG A 93 -26.99 31.05 5.95
CA ARG A 93 -26.08 30.12 6.63
C ARG A 93 -24.58 30.41 6.40
N PHE A 94 -24.21 30.80 5.18
CA PHE A 94 -22.82 31.02 4.77
C PHE A 94 -22.70 32.22 3.82
N LYS A 95 -21.48 32.75 3.60
CA LYS A 95 -21.24 33.92 2.73
C LYS A 95 -21.66 33.60 1.29
N GLU A 96 -21.27 32.42 0.85
CA GLU A 96 -21.49 31.78 -0.45
C GLU A 96 -22.98 31.72 -0.79
N GLY A 97 -23.85 31.52 0.21
CA GLY A 97 -25.31 31.55 0.07
C GLY A 97 -25.87 32.92 -0.33
N TYR A 98 -25.18 34.01 0.04
CA TYR A 98 -25.54 35.39 -0.32
C TYR A 98 -24.83 35.87 -1.59
N THR A 99 -23.53 35.60 -1.75
CA THR A 99 -22.75 36.10 -2.91
C THR A 99 -22.92 35.25 -4.16
N GLY A 100 -23.28 33.97 -4.03
CA GLY A 100 -23.25 33.00 -5.13
C GLY A 100 -21.83 32.60 -5.54
N GLU A 101 -20.80 33.06 -4.82
CA GLU A 101 -19.39 32.74 -5.08
C GLU A 101 -18.98 31.49 -4.31
N ILE A 102 -18.26 30.56 -4.94
CA ILE A 102 -17.61 29.41 -4.29
C ILE A 102 -16.17 29.32 -4.81
N SER A 103 -15.21 28.94 -3.96
CA SER A 103 -13.84 28.58 -4.36
C SER A 103 -13.59 27.10 -4.11
N LEU A 104 -12.94 26.43 -5.06
CA LEU A 104 -12.55 25.01 -5.04
C LEU A 104 -11.09 24.87 -5.50
N PRO A 105 -10.11 25.35 -4.71
CA PRO A 105 -8.70 25.34 -5.10
C PRO A 105 -8.10 23.93 -5.21
N GLU A 106 -8.71 22.94 -4.55
CA GLU A 106 -8.27 21.53 -4.55
C GLU A 106 -8.61 20.80 -5.86
N ILE A 107 -9.65 21.23 -6.59
CA ILE A 107 -10.12 20.55 -7.80
C ILE A 107 -9.43 21.14 -9.03
N LYS A 108 -8.93 20.27 -9.92
CA LYS A 108 -8.36 20.68 -11.21
C LYS A 108 -9.48 21.20 -12.14
N PRO A 109 -9.24 22.27 -12.92
CA PRO A 109 -10.16 22.76 -13.95
C PRO A 109 -10.78 21.68 -14.84
N ASP A 110 -9.95 20.81 -15.41
CA ASP A 110 -10.40 19.83 -16.42
C ASP A 110 -11.25 18.72 -15.78
N THR A 111 -10.98 18.41 -14.51
CA THR A 111 -11.81 17.53 -13.66
C THR A 111 -13.18 18.16 -13.42
N PHE A 112 -13.23 19.44 -13.06
CA PHE A 112 -14.49 20.15 -12.83
C PHE A 112 -15.27 20.38 -14.14
N ASP A 113 -14.61 20.47 -15.30
CA ASP A 113 -15.28 20.43 -16.61
C ASP A 113 -16.06 19.12 -16.83
N VAL A 114 -15.64 17.98 -16.26
CA VAL A 114 -16.45 16.75 -16.29
C VAL A 114 -17.59 16.80 -15.28
N ILE A 115 -17.31 17.21 -14.03
CA ILE A 115 -18.31 17.25 -12.95
C ILE A 115 -19.43 18.24 -13.29
N ALA A 116 -19.11 19.42 -13.81
CA ALA A 116 -20.08 20.43 -14.22
C ALA A 116 -20.96 19.94 -15.38
N ARG A 117 -20.38 19.28 -16.39
CA ARG A 117 -21.16 18.64 -17.47
C ARG A 117 -22.09 17.57 -16.91
N TYR A 118 -21.59 16.69 -16.03
CA TYR A 118 -22.40 15.65 -15.39
C TYR A 118 -23.60 16.22 -14.59
N MET A 119 -23.43 17.33 -13.87
CA MET A 119 -24.54 17.97 -13.15
C MET A 119 -25.67 18.49 -14.07
N TYR A 120 -25.39 18.72 -15.36
CA TYR A 120 -26.35 19.22 -16.34
C TYR A 120 -26.87 18.13 -17.30
N SER A 121 -26.11 17.05 -17.52
CA SER A 121 -26.49 15.93 -18.39
C SER A 121 -26.99 14.68 -17.65
N ALA A 122 -26.57 14.47 -16.39
CA ALA A 122 -26.56 13.18 -15.69
C ALA A 122 -25.80 12.04 -16.42
N GLU A 123 -24.98 12.38 -17.42
CA GLU A 123 -24.18 11.44 -18.23
C GLU A 123 -22.69 11.62 -18.00
N LEU A 124 -22.02 10.55 -17.59
CA LEU A 124 -20.57 10.49 -17.47
C LEU A 124 -19.95 10.45 -18.87
N THR A 125 -19.27 11.52 -19.27
CA THR A 125 -18.64 11.65 -20.59
C THR A 125 -17.13 11.81 -20.46
N VAL A 126 -16.46 10.65 -20.39
CA VAL A 126 -15.02 10.49 -20.18
C VAL A 126 -14.38 9.62 -21.25
N THR A 127 -13.20 10.04 -21.73
CA THR A 127 -12.36 9.30 -22.67
C THR A 127 -10.89 9.61 -22.33
N PRO A 128 -10.04 8.62 -22.02
CA PRO A 128 -10.30 7.18 -21.89
C PRO A 128 -11.28 6.82 -20.76
N ALA A 129 -11.76 5.57 -20.76
CA ALA A 129 -12.70 5.04 -19.76
C ALA A 129 -12.05 4.70 -18.40
N TYR A 130 -10.71 4.66 -18.36
CA TYR A 130 -9.87 4.44 -17.20
C TYR A 130 -8.60 5.31 -17.31
N GLY A 131 -7.99 5.69 -16.19
CA GLY A 131 -6.82 6.57 -16.15
C GLY A 131 -6.85 7.53 -14.96
N ASP A 132 -5.75 8.23 -14.70
CA ASP A 132 -5.61 9.11 -13.53
C ASP A 132 -6.65 10.25 -13.51
N ASN A 133 -7.14 10.67 -14.70
CA ASN A 133 -8.25 11.61 -14.82
C ASN A 133 -9.57 11.06 -14.20
N ILE A 134 -9.80 9.74 -14.25
CA ILE A 134 -10.98 9.12 -13.63
C ILE A 134 -10.87 9.14 -12.10
N ILE A 135 -9.64 9.02 -11.58
CA ILE A 135 -9.36 9.14 -10.14
C ILE A 135 -9.65 10.57 -9.68
N ASP A 136 -9.12 11.58 -10.39
CA ASP A 136 -9.40 12.99 -10.10
C ASP A 136 -10.91 13.29 -10.06
N ILE A 137 -11.69 12.76 -11.01
CA ILE A 137 -13.15 12.98 -11.08
C ILE A 137 -13.87 12.24 -9.95
N TYR A 138 -13.43 11.04 -9.58
CA TYR A 138 -13.99 10.26 -8.47
C TYR A 138 -13.75 10.94 -7.12
N GLU A 139 -12.53 11.43 -6.86
CA GLU A 139 -12.19 12.16 -5.64
C GLU A 139 -12.91 13.52 -5.57
N GLY A 140 -12.95 14.26 -6.69
CA GLY A 140 -13.71 15.51 -6.80
C GLY A 140 -15.22 15.31 -6.60
N ALA A 141 -15.78 14.21 -7.08
CA ALA A 141 -17.18 13.83 -6.82
C ALA A 141 -17.42 13.49 -5.34
N GLY A 142 -16.48 12.83 -4.67
CA GLY A 142 -16.53 12.58 -3.23
C GLY A 142 -16.48 13.88 -2.42
N LEU A 143 -15.55 14.78 -2.73
CA LEU A 143 -15.41 16.10 -2.09
C LEU A 143 -16.68 16.96 -2.22
N LEU A 144 -17.28 16.97 -3.42
CA LEU A 144 -18.53 17.67 -3.71
C LEU A 144 -19.80 16.90 -3.33
N GLN A 145 -19.66 15.70 -2.75
CA GLN A 145 -20.76 14.85 -2.28
C GLN A 145 -21.80 14.56 -3.39
N ILE A 146 -21.31 14.08 -4.54
CA ILE A 146 -22.09 13.61 -5.71
C ILE A 146 -21.95 12.08 -5.82
N PRO A 147 -22.64 11.29 -4.95
CA PRO A 147 -22.51 9.84 -4.95
C PRO A 147 -23.00 9.18 -6.27
N GLU A 148 -23.91 9.84 -7.00
CA GLU A 148 -24.40 9.36 -8.30
C GLU A 148 -23.30 9.36 -9.36
N LEU A 149 -22.36 10.30 -9.29
CA LEU A 149 -21.20 10.37 -10.19
C LEU A 149 -20.15 9.30 -9.83
N GLN A 150 -19.91 9.08 -8.53
CA GLN A 150 -19.06 7.98 -8.07
C GLN A 150 -19.64 6.62 -8.52
N GLU A 151 -20.95 6.43 -8.42
CA GLU A 151 -21.64 5.22 -8.92
C GLU A 151 -21.57 5.11 -10.45
N ALA A 152 -21.71 6.21 -11.18
CA ALA A 152 -21.57 6.24 -12.64
C ALA A 152 -20.16 5.83 -13.09
N ILE A 153 -19.11 6.22 -12.35
CA ILE A 153 -17.71 5.81 -12.60
C ILE A 153 -17.55 4.30 -12.38
N PHE A 154 -18.04 3.77 -11.25
CA PHE A 154 -18.03 2.32 -11.00
C PHE A 154 -18.79 1.54 -12.09
N LYS A 155 -19.97 2.02 -12.51
CA LYS A 155 -20.73 1.41 -13.60
C LYS A 155 -19.93 1.42 -14.90
N ASN A 156 -19.41 2.57 -15.31
CA ASN A 156 -18.64 2.73 -16.55
C ASN A 156 -17.40 1.83 -16.57
N LEU A 157 -16.67 1.74 -15.46
CA LEU A 157 -15.50 0.87 -15.33
C LEU A 157 -15.89 -0.62 -15.42
N THR A 158 -16.96 -1.03 -14.72
CA THR A 158 -17.49 -2.41 -14.79
C THR A 158 -17.95 -2.76 -16.20
N GLU A 159 -18.67 -1.84 -16.86
CA GLU A 159 -19.19 -2.01 -18.22
C GLU A 159 -18.02 -2.16 -19.21
N PHE A 160 -17.06 -1.22 -19.20
CA PHE A 160 -15.82 -1.29 -20.01
C PHE A 160 -15.01 -2.57 -19.79
N MET A 161 -14.81 -2.98 -18.53
CA MET A 161 -14.12 -4.23 -18.21
C MET A 161 -14.87 -5.45 -18.74
N SER A 162 -16.21 -5.45 -18.67
CA SER A 162 -17.03 -6.56 -19.15
C SER A 162 -17.09 -6.68 -20.67
N THR A 163 -16.98 -5.58 -21.41
CA THR A 163 -17.09 -5.57 -22.88
C THR A 163 -15.75 -5.65 -23.60
N HIS A 164 -14.70 -4.98 -23.10
CA HIS A 164 -13.47 -4.74 -23.89
C HIS A 164 -12.21 -5.45 -23.38
N MET A 165 -12.21 -6.07 -22.19
CA MET A 165 -11.00 -6.67 -21.59
C MET A 165 -10.23 -7.63 -22.52
N LYS A 166 -10.95 -8.41 -23.34
CA LYS A 166 -10.39 -9.41 -24.26
C LYS A 166 -9.70 -8.80 -25.47
N ASP A 167 -10.11 -7.59 -25.85
CA ASP A 167 -9.57 -6.85 -27.00
C ASP A 167 -8.33 -6.02 -26.62
N LEU A 168 -8.08 -5.82 -25.32
CA LEU A 168 -6.94 -5.04 -24.83
C LEU A 168 -5.60 -5.76 -25.02
N LEU A 169 -4.63 -5.03 -25.58
CA LEU A 169 -3.24 -5.45 -25.70
C LEU A 169 -2.59 -5.64 -24.32
N LYS A 170 -1.55 -6.47 -24.26
CA LYS A 170 -0.83 -6.77 -23.00
C LYS A 170 -0.27 -5.53 -22.27
N SER A 171 0.04 -4.45 -22.99
CA SER A 171 0.39 -3.15 -22.40
C SER A 171 -0.83 -2.46 -21.76
N GLN A 172 -1.90 -2.29 -22.52
CA GLN A 172 -3.16 -1.68 -22.07
C GLN A 172 -3.76 -2.40 -20.86
N ARG A 173 -3.63 -3.73 -20.80
CA ARG A 173 -4.03 -4.51 -19.61
C ARG A 173 -3.19 -4.16 -18.39
N LYS A 174 -1.87 -4.03 -18.52
CA LYS A 174 -0.99 -3.55 -17.43
C LYS A 174 -1.31 -2.11 -17.02
N GLU A 175 -1.63 -1.23 -17.97
CA GLU A 175 -2.06 0.15 -17.70
C GLU A 175 -3.38 0.17 -16.91
N LEU A 176 -4.36 -0.64 -17.32
CA LEU A 176 -5.64 -0.81 -16.61
C LEU A 176 -5.46 -1.38 -15.20
N LEU A 177 -4.59 -2.38 -15.02
CA LEU A 177 -4.27 -2.93 -13.71
C LEU A 177 -3.57 -1.88 -12.81
N SER A 178 -2.59 -1.16 -13.36
CA SER A 178 -1.87 -0.08 -12.64
C SER A 178 -2.80 1.06 -12.24
N PHE A 179 -3.78 1.41 -13.08
CA PHE A 179 -4.88 2.32 -12.76
C PHE A 179 -5.78 1.74 -11.66
N PHE A 180 -6.21 0.47 -11.78
CA PHE A 180 -7.16 -0.13 -10.85
C PHE A 180 -6.57 -0.25 -9.43
N ILE A 181 -5.27 -0.53 -9.32
CA ILE A 181 -4.49 -0.45 -8.07
C ILE A 181 -4.65 0.96 -7.46
N LYS A 182 -4.28 2.03 -8.18
CA LYS A 182 -4.43 3.42 -7.69
C LYS A 182 -5.89 3.77 -7.32
N PHE A 183 -6.85 3.29 -8.11
CA PHE A 183 -8.27 3.56 -7.89
C PHE A 183 -8.80 2.89 -6.60
N CYS A 184 -8.23 1.75 -6.20
CA CYS A 184 -8.54 1.13 -4.91
C CYS A 184 -8.10 1.99 -3.72
N ASP A 185 -6.97 2.69 -3.81
CA ASP A 185 -6.45 3.54 -2.72
C ASP A 185 -7.40 4.70 -2.36
N CYS A 186 -8.11 5.23 -3.36
CA CYS A 186 -9.08 6.31 -3.19
C CYS A 186 -10.47 5.84 -2.70
N CYS A 187 -10.74 4.53 -2.70
CA CYS A 187 -12.08 3.98 -2.43
C CYS A 187 -12.34 3.68 -0.95
N SER A 188 -13.60 3.78 -0.53
CA SER A 188 -13.98 3.48 0.86
C SER A 188 -14.23 1.99 1.12
N LYS A 189 -14.15 1.55 2.39
CA LYS A 189 -14.51 0.17 2.80
C LYS A 189 -15.96 -0.22 2.45
N SER A 190 -16.84 0.77 2.31
CA SER A 190 -18.23 0.59 1.85
C SER A 190 -18.32 0.10 0.40
N GLU A 191 -17.27 0.27 -0.40
CA GLU A 191 -17.26 0.05 -1.85
C GLU A 191 -16.48 -1.20 -2.26
N LEU A 192 -15.98 -1.98 -1.30
CA LEU A 192 -15.32 -3.27 -1.53
C LEU A 192 -16.17 -4.22 -2.39
N GLY A 193 -17.50 -4.21 -2.24
CA GLY A 193 -18.40 -5.00 -3.09
C GLY A 193 -18.48 -4.54 -4.55
N LYS A 194 -18.22 -3.26 -4.82
CA LYS A 194 -18.11 -2.71 -6.19
C LYS A 194 -16.73 -3.03 -6.78
N LEU A 195 -15.67 -2.81 -6.00
CA LEU A 195 -14.29 -3.13 -6.37
C LEU A 195 -14.12 -4.61 -6.70
N ALA A 196 -14.66 -5.52 -5.88
CA ALA A 196 -14.62 -6.96 -6.14
C ALA A 196 -15.24 -7.31 -7.50
N ARG A 197 -16.38 -6.70 -7.84
CA ARG A 197 -17.07 -6.90 -9.13
C ARG A 197 -16.26 -6.39 -10.34
N CYS A 198 -15.46 -5.33 -10.16
CA CYS A 198 -14.49 -4.91 -11.19
C CYS A 198 -13.32 -5.92 -11.28
N ALA A 199 -12.79 -6.34 -10.13
CA ALA A 199 -11.63 -7.23 -10.04
C ALA A 199 -11.89 -8.64 -10.60
N GLU A 200 -13.14 -9.14 -10.54
CA GLU A 200 -13.58 -10.39 -11.20
C GLU A 200 -13.14 -10.47 -12.68
N PHE A 201 -13.23 -9.36 -13.43
CA PHE A 201 -12.80 -9.31 -14.84
C PHE A 201 -11.28 -9.32 -15.03
N LEU A 202 -10.53 -8.77 -14.07
CA LEU A 202 -9.07 -8.80 -14.08
C LEU A 202 -8.55 -10.21 -13.76
N PHE A 203 -9.06 -10.85 -12.71
CA PHE A 203 -8.65 -12.21 -12.31
C PHE A 203 -8.81 -13.22 -13.46
N VAL A 204 -9.92 -13.14 -14.21
CA VAL A 204 -10.24 -14.06 -15.31
C VAL A 204 -9.29 -13.90 -16.52
N GLU A 205 -8.98 -12.69 -16.98
CA GLU A 205 -8.11 -12.50 -18.16
C GLU A 205 -6.62 -12.65 -17.83
N PHE A 206 -6.20 -12.27 -16.63
CA PHE A 206 -4.80 -12.41 -16.20
C PHE A 206 -4.45 -13.82 -15.70
N ASN A 207 -5.46 -14.68 -15.44
CA ASN A 207 -5.30 -15.97 -14.78
C ASN A 207 -4.60 -15.80 -13.40
N MET A 208 -5.10 -14.83 -12.62
CA MET A 208 -4.59 -14.50 -11.28
C MET A 208 -5.61 -14.91 -10.21
N THR A 209 -5.11 -15.41 -9.08
CA THR A 209 -5.90 -15.51 -7.86
C THR A 209 -6.03 -14.14 -7.17
N PRO A 210 -6.98 -13.94 -6.25
CA PRO A 210 -7.01 -12.77 -5.38
C PRO A 210 -5.71 -12.58 -4.59
N GLU A 211 -5.05 -13.67 -4.21
CA GLU A 211 -3.74 -13.69 -3.54
C GLU A 211 -2.61 -13.21 -4.47
N ASP A 212 -2.61 -13.61 -5.75
CA ASP A 212 -1.66 -13.09 -6.76
C ASP A 212 -1.90 -11.58 -7.00
N PHE A 213 -3.15 -11.12 -6.99
CA PHE A 213 -3.49 -9.71 -7.15
C PHE A 213 -3.02 -8.86 -5.96
N LEU A 214 -3.21 -9.35 -4.72
CA LEU A 214 -2.62 -8.70 -3.54
C LEU A 214 -1.08 -8.69 -3.64
N THR A 215 -0.48 -9.75 -4.16
CA THR A 215 0.96 -9.83 -4.39
C THR A 215 1.45 -8.84 -5.46
N GLU A 216 0.72 -8.64 -6.57
CA GLU A 216 1.09 -7.64 -7.60
C GLU A 216 0.79 -6.20 -7.16
N PHE A 217 -0.23 -5.99 -6.31
CA PHE A 217 -0.51 -4.73 -5.62
C PHE A 217 0.67 -4.32 -4.72
N GLU A 218 1.18 -5.25 -3.89
CA GLU A 218 2.35 -5.03 -3.02
C GLU A 218 3.68 -4.99 -3.81
N ALA A 219 3.83 -5.80 -4.87
CA ALA A 219 5.05 -5.83 -5.70
C ALA A 219 5.26 -4.55 -6.53
N LYS A 220 4.24 -3.68 -6.66
CA LYS A 220 4.41 -2.34 -7.21
C LYS A 220 5.30 -1.46 -6.34
N GLU A 221 5.34 -1.68 -5.02
CA GLU A 221 6.38 -1.08 -4.17
C GLU A 221 7.75 -1.68 -4.50
N ALA A 222 7.87 -3.01 -4.61
CA ALA A 222 9.14 -3.70 -4.87
C ALA A 222 9.88 -3.22 -6.15
N GLY A 223 9.14 -2.74 -7.15
CA GLY A 223 9.72 -2.16 -8.38
C GLY A 223 10.25 -0.72 -8.24
N LEU A 224 9.86 0.02 -7.20
CA LEU A 224 10.22 1.43 -6.98
C LEU A 224 11.52 1.63 -6.17
N PHE A 225 12.17 0.55 -5.73
CA PHE A 225 13.46 0.65 -5.05
C PHE A 225 14.57 0.93 -6.07
N ILE A 226 15.36 1.99 -5.85
CA ILE A 226 16.40 2.51 -6.78
C ILE A 226 15.80 3.27 -7.98
N ASP A 227 14.48 3.35 -8.13
CA ASP A 227 13.84 4.17 -9.15
C ASP A 227 14.00 5.67 -8.84
N PRO A 228 14.63 6.48 -9.71
CA PRO A 228 14.70 7.92 -9.53
C PRO A 228 13.36 8.64 -9.78
N GLU A 229 12.39 8.03 -10.49
CA GLU A 229 11.13 8.69 -10.84
C GLU A 229 10.28 8.96 -9.59
N PHE A 230 9.95 10.24 -9.35
CA PHE A 230 9.28 10.73 -8.14
C PHE A 230 10.02 10.51 -6.80
N SER A 231 11.31 10.14 -6.83
CA SER A 231 12.12 9.95 -5.63
C SER A 231 12.35 11.26 -4.85
N ASP A 232 12.09 11.21 -3.55
CA ASP A 232 12.23 12.33 -2.61
C ASP A 232 13.13 11.99 -1.40
N ILE A 233 13.83 10.85 -1.47
CA ILE A 233 15.02 10.50 -0.69
C ILE A 233 16.17 10.13 -1.64
N ILE A 234 17.36 10.66 -1.38
CA ILE A 234 18.64 10.11 -1.85
C ILE A 234 19.37 9.50 -0.66
N ALA A 235 19.43 8.17 -0.63
CA ALA A 235 20.12 7.39 0.38
C ALA A 235 21.56 7.08 -0.06
N THR A 236 22.54 7.66 0.63
CA THR A 236 23.98 7.51 0.32
C THR A 236 24.65 6.51 1.26
N VAL A 237 25.18 5.43 0.71
CA VAL A 237 25.89 4.37 1.44
C VAL A 237 27.39 4.53 1.19
N HIS A 238 28.18 4.74 2.25
CA HIS A 238 29.62 5.02 2.13
C HIS A 238 30.48 3.77 2.34
N ASN A 239 31.19 3.34 1.29
CA ASN A 239 32.15 2.24 1.39
C ASN A 239 33.51 2.75 1.94
N LYS A 240 33.77 2.42 3.21
CA LYS A 240 34.98 2.83 3.94
C LYS A 240 36.29 2.21 3.44
N ALA A 241 36.24 1.14 2.64
CA ALA A 241 37.44 0.42 2.20
C ALA A 241 38.11 1.08 0.97
N ASN A 242 37.34 1.79 0.15
CA ASN A 242 37.78 2.37 -1.13
C ASN A 242 37.35 3.84 -1.31
N ASN A 243 36.67 4.44 -0.32
CA ASN A 243 36.13 5.80 -0.34
C ASN A 243 35.10 6.07 -1.47
N THR A 244 34.45 5.03 -2.00
CA THR A 244 33.33 5.20 -2.92
C THR A 244 32.01 5.34 -2.16
N HIS A 245 31.01 5.93 -2.81
CA HIS A 245 29.64 5.99 -2.30
C HIS A 245 28.68 5.40 -3.34
N VAL A 246 27.63 4.74 -2.88
CA VAL A 246 26.51 4.26 -3.72
C VAL A 246 25.27 5.04 -3.32
N GLN A 247 24.52 5.53 -4.30
CA GLN A 247 23.27 6.24 -4.08
C GLN A 247 22.08 5.36 -4.46
N TYR A 248 21.08 5.36 -3.60
CA TYR A 248 19.80 4.67 -3.77
C TYR A 248 18.70 5.73 -3.77
N TYR A 249 17.91 5.77 -4.83
CA TYR A 249 16.73 6.61 -4.92
C TYR A 249 15.57 5.94 -4.18
N MET A 250 14.90 6.69 -3.31
CA MET A 250 13.85 6.16 -2.42
C MET A 250 12.72 7.18 -2.19
N HIS A 251 11.63 6.72 -1.56
CA HIS A 251 10.36 7.43 -1.43
C HIS A 251 9.96 7.60 0.04
N GLN A 252 9.81 8.83 0.55
CA GLN A 252 9.49 9.13 1.95
C GLN A 252 8.19 8.44 2.40
N MET A 253 7.18 8.34 1.54
CA MET A 253 5.91 7.67 1.85
C MET A 253 6.11 6.19 2.21
N ILE A 254 6.95 5.47 1.48
CA ILE A 254 7.22 4.04 1.71
C ILE A 254 8.21 3.89 2.88
N VAL A 255 9.31 4.65 2.85
CA VAL A 255 10.38 4.60 3.86
C VAL A 255 9.85 4.98 5.26
N CYS A 256 9.06 6.04 5.39
CA CYS A 256 8.51 6.47 6.69
C CYS A 256 7.36 5.60 7.20
N ASN A 257 6.67 4.85 6.32
CA ASN A 257 5.69 3.85 6.73
C ASN A 257 6.34 2.52 7.14
N SER A 258 7.54 2.21 6.63
CA SER A 258 8.24 0.95 6.94
C SER A 258 8.70 0.84 8.40
N SER A 259 9.12 1.94 9.06
CA SER A 259 9.39 1.96 10.50
C SER A 259 9.38 3.36 11.12
N ALA A 260 9.10 3.42 12.43
CA ALA A 260 9.20 4.65 13.21
C ALA A 260 10.64 5.22 13.25
N HIS A 261 11.66 4.36 13.19
CA HIS A 261 13.07 4.75 13.09
C HIS A 261 13.32 5.56 11.80
N PHE A 262 12.89 5.04 10.65
CA PHE A 262 13.03 5.74 9.37
C PHE A 262 12.23 7.04 9.33
N LYS A 263 11.01 7.06 9.88
CA LYS A 263 10.19 8.28 9.99
C LYS A 263 10.89 9.38 10.80
N GLN A 264 11.51 9.04 11.93
CA GLN A 264 12.33 9.98 12.70
C GLN A 264 13.57 10.41 11.92
N PHE A 265 14.27 9.48 11.26
CA PHE A 265 15.49 9.77 10.53
C PHE A 265 15.26 10.73 9.35
N CYS A 266 14.26 10.47 8.51
CA CYS A 266 13.84 11.37 7.41
C CYS A 266 13.40 12.75 7.93
N SER A 267 12.69 12.80 9.06
CA SER A 267 12.31 14.07 9.71
C SER A 267 13.53 14.90 10.11
N SER A 268 14.59 14.25 10.62
CA SER A 268 15.85 14.91 11.01
C SER A 268 16.84 15.17 9.87
N ALA A 269 16.67 14.52 8.71
CA ALA A 269 17.60 14.61 7.59
C ALA A 269 17.53 15.98 6.89
N PRO A 270 18.68 16.53 6.42
CA PRO A 270 18.69 17.72 5.57
C PRO A 270 18.01 17.43 4.21
N ALA A 271 17.60 18.49 3.54
CA ALA A 271 17.09 18.45 2.18
C ALA A 271 18.05 19.17 1.22
N ASP A 272 18.01 18.82 -0.06
CA ASP A 272 18.68 19.55 -1.14
C ASP A 272 17.88 20.80 -1.59
N GLU A 273 18.33 21.46 -2.65
CA GLU A 273 17.67 22.63 -3.23
C GLU A 273 16.29 22.33 -3.87
N ASN A 274 15.99 21.06 -4.13
CA ASN A 274 14.71 20.58 -4.68
C ASN A 274 13.76 20.06 -3.58
N GLY A 275 14.21 20.01 -2.32
CA GLY A 275 13.46 19.46 -1.18
C GLY A 275 13.65 17.96 -0.94
N CYS A 276 14.48 17.28 -1.74
CA CYS A 276 14.77 15.85 -1.63
C CYS A 276 15.66 15.55 -0.41
N LYS A 277 15.31 14.53 0.36
CA LYS A 277 15.94 14.21 1.66
C LYS A 277 17.24 13.44 1.49
N LEU A 278 18.33 13.98 2.05
CA LEU A 278 19.66 13.39 1.96
C LEU A 278 19.93 12.54 3.22
N LEU A 279 19.87 11.22 3.08
CA LEU A 279 20.15 10.26 4.15
C LEU A 279 21.52 9.61 3.95
N SER A 280 22.28 9.39 5.03
CA SER A 280 23.59 8.73 4.98
C SER A 280 23.63 7.48 5.84
N PHE A 281 24.12 6.38 5.27
CA PHE A 281 24.10 5.05 5.89
C PHE A 281 25.50 4.49 6.10
N ASN A 282 25.72 3.99 7.33
CA ASN A 282 26.99 3.40 7.79
C ASN A 282 26.90 1.86 7.75
N THR A 283 26.76 1.31 6.55
CA THR A 283 26.76 -0.14 6.27
C THR A 283 27.36 -0.38 4.87
N THR A 284 27.49 -1.64 4.43
CA THR A 284 27.91 -1.96 3.05
C THR A 284 26.75 -1.80 2.06
N SER A 285 27.07 -1.52 0.78
CA SER A 285 26.06 -1.39 -0.29
C SER A 285 25.14 -2.60 -0.36
N ASP A 286 25.73 -3.78 -0.34
CA ASP A 286 25.06 -5.04 -0.56
C ASP A 286 24.15 -5.39 0.63
N ALA A 287 24.51 -4.93 1.84
CA ALA A 287 23.68 -5.05 3.03
C ALA A 287 22.54 -4.01 3.05
N PHE A 288 22.80 -2.79 2.56
CA PHE A 288 21.75 -1.78 2.38
C PHE A 288 20.74 -2.17 1.28
N ASP A 289 21.20 -2.86 0.24
CA ASP A 289 20.34 -3.38 -0.82
C ASP A 289 19.28 -4.37 -0.28
N LEU A 290 19.67 -5.26 0.65
CA LEU A 290 18.72 -6.14 1.36
C LEU A 290 17.73 -5.36 2.24
N VAL A 291 18.21 -4.32 2.93
CA VAL A 291 17.38 -3.43 3.77
C VAL A 291 16.36 -2.68 2.91
N GLY A 292 16.78 -2.15 1.76
CA GLY A 292 15.94 -1.45 0.81
C GLY A 292 14.90 -2.36 0.19
N ARG A 293 15.31 -3.53 -0.33
CA ARG A 293 14.38 -4.58 -0.81
C ARG A 293 13.30 -4.88 0.23
N TRP A 294 13.67 -5.08 1.50
CA TRP A 294 12.70 -5.33 2.57
C TRP A 294 11.75 -4.15 2.83
N ILE A 295 12.25 -2.92 2.85
CA ILE A 295 11.42 -1.70 3.01
C ILE A 295 10.34 -1.66 1.92
N TYR A 296 10.71 -2.00 0.68
CA TYR A 296 9.86 -2.11 -0.49
C TYR A 296 9.26 -3.52 -0.68
N LYS A 297 9.01 -4.27 0.41
CA LYS A 297 8.30 -5.57 0.44
C LYS A 297 8.94 -6.75 -0.32
N ASN A 298 10.06 -6.56 -1.00
CA ASN A 298 10.80 -7.65 -1.62
C ASN A 298 11.50 -8.48 -0.55
N THR A 299 10.91 -9.64 -0.24
CA THR A 299 11.40 -10.60 0.76
C THR A 299 12.18 -11.77 0.14
N ASP A 300 12.50 -11.73 -1.16
CA ASP A 300 13.30 -12.77 -1.79
C ASP A 300 14.79 -12.64 -1.44
N PHE A 301 15.22 -13.48 -0.50
CA PHE A 301 16.62 -13.63 -0.11
C PHE A 301 17.34 -14.76 -0.87
N SER A 302 16.72 -15.45 -1.84
CA SER A 302 17.28 -16.65 -2.50
C SER A 302 18.70 -16.45 -3.06
N GLN A 303 18.98 -15.27 -3.60
CA GLN A 303 20.28 -14.89 -4.16
C GLN A 303 21.32 -14.52 -3.08
N CYS A 304 20.87 -14.17 -1.87
CA CYS A 304 21.73 -13.76 -0.77
C CYS A 304 22.35 -14.97 -0.04
N ASN A 305 23.62 -15.23 -0.34
CA ASN A 305 24.39 -16.34 0.24
C ASN A 305 25.77 -15.91 0.81
N ASP A 306 26.19 -14.64 0.65
CA ASP A 306 27.43 -14.16 1.28
C ASP A 306 27.21 -13.85 2.77
N ILE A 307 27.92 -14.60 3.60
CA ILE A 307 27.85 -14.52 5.07
C ILE A 307 28.21 -13.12 5.58
N ARG A 308 29.06 -12.37 4.87
CA ARG A 308 29.51 -11.02 5.25
C ARG A 308 28.37 -10.01 5.06
N VAL A 309 27.72 -10.06 3.90
CA VAL A 309 26.56 -9.22 3.57
C VAL A 309 25.42 -9.48 4.56
N ILE A 310 25.17 -10.75 4.90
CA ILE A 310 24.19 -11.15 5.91
C ILE A 310 24.58 -10.63 7.31
N LYS A 311 25.85 -10.72 7.71
CA LYS A 311 26.36 -10.17 8.98
C LYS A 311 26.15 -8.65 9.07
N ASP A 312 26.56 -7.90 8.04
CA ASP A 312 26.41 -6.45 7.97
C ASP A 312 24.94 -6.02 8.02
N ALA A 313 24.07 -6.72 7.28
CA ALA A 313 22.63 -6.44 7.25
C ALA A 313 21.94 -6.75 8.59
N LEU A 314 22.31 -7.84 9.27
CA LEU A 314 21.79 -8.16 10.62
C LEU A 314 22.26 -7.17 11.68
N VAL A 315 23.51 -6.70 11.61
CA VAL A 315 24.04 -5.65 12.52
C VAL A 315 23.33 -4.32 12.27
N TYR A 316 23.12 -3.95 11.00
CA TYR A 316 22.33 -2.76 10.67
C TYR A 316 20.89 -2.90 11.20
N ALA A 317 20.22 -4.03 10.95
CA ALA A 317 18.84 -4.27 11.36
C ALA A 317 18.64 -4.20 12.89
N ASP A 318 19.58 -4.75 13.67
CA ASP A 318 19.62 -4.61 15.13
C ASP A 318 19.73 -3.13 15.54
N SER A 319 20.66 -2.37 14.93
CA SER A 319 20.86 -0.96 15.25
C SER A 319 19.69 -0.03 14.85
N ALA A 320 18.97 -0.38 13.78
CA ALA A 320 17.81 0.36 13.27
C ALA A 320 16.46 -0.11 13.87
N GLY A 321 16.47 -1.12 14.75
CA GLY A 321 15.26 -1.68 15.36
C GLY A 321 14.34 -2.45 14.40
N MET A 322 14.87 -2.93 13.27
CA MET A 322 14.11 -3.63 12.22
C MET A 322 13.97 -5.13 12.55
N GLU A 323 13.30 -5.45 13.66
CA GLU A 323 13.32 -6.82 14.21
C GLU A 323 12.70 -7.87 13.27
N ASP A 324 11.63 -7.53 12.53
CA ASP A 324 11.00 -8.47 11.59
C ASP A 324 11.92 -8.82 10.42
N PHE A 325 12.57 -7.82 9.82
CA PHE A 325 13.60 -8.00 8.79
C PHE A 325 14.76 -8.86 9.32
N ARG A 326 15.24 -8.52 10.51
CA ARG A 326 16.33 -9.22 11.20
C ARG A 326 16.00 -10.70 11.41
N LEU A 327 14.80 -11.01 11.89
CA LEU A 327 14.35 -12.38 12.13
C LEU A 327 14.11 -13.15 10.82
N ALA A 328 13.60 -12.50 9.77
CA ALA A 328 13.40 -13.11 8.45
C ALA A 328 14.74 -13.45 7.78
N LEU A 329 15.69 -12.50 7.75
CA LEU A 329 17.03 -12.68 7.20
C LEU A 329 17.83 -13.74 7.97
N LEU A 330 17.73 -13.76 9.30
CA LEU A 330 18.33 -14.80 10.13
C LEU A 330 17.71 -16.18 9.81
N GLN A 331 16.39 -16.30 9.72
CA GLN A 331 15.74 -17.57 9.33
C GLN A 331 16.15 -18.05 7.94
N HIS A 332 16.33 -17.15 6.97
CA HIS A 332 16.88 -17.49 5.65
C HIS A 332 18.29 -18.07 5.75
N PHE A 333 19.22 -17.37 6.40
CA PHE A 333 20.59 -17.86 6.60
C PHE A 333 20.63 -19.26 7.22
N LEU A 334 19.84 -19.46 8.28
CA LEU A 334 19.75 -20.75 8.99
C LEU A 334 19.27 -21.87 8.06
N ARG A 335 18.24 -21.63 7.24
CA ARG A 335 17.74 -22.59 6.25
C ARG A 335 18.77 -22.89 5.16
N SER A 336 19.44 -21.89 4.61
CA SER A 336 20.49 -22.06 3.59
C SER A 336 21.68 -22.87 4.13
N LYS A 337 22.08 -22.65 5.38
CA LYS A 337 23.13 -23.44 6.05
C LYS A 337 22.73 -24.89 6.30
N VAL A 338 21.48 -25.16 6.70
CA VAL A 338 20.96 -26.53 6.83
C VAL A 338 20.86 -27.24 5.47
N SER A 339 20.42 -26.53 4.43
CA SER A 339 20.36 -27.07 3.06
C SER A 339 21.75 -27.48 2.55
N LEU A 340 22.75 -26.63 2.75
CA LEU A 340 24.14 -26.94 2.41
C LEU A 340 24.67 -28.14 3.22
N TYR A 341 24.40 -28.22 4.52
CA TYR A 341 24.80 -29.34 5.38
C TYR A 341 24.24 -30.68 4.91
N TYR A 342 22.95 -30.75 4.52
CA TYR A 342 22.37 -31.98 3.97
C TYR A 342 22.86 -32.29 2.54
N THR A 343 23.13 -31.26 1.73
CA THR A 343 23.69 -31.45 0.38
C THR A 343 25.08 -32.07 0.45
N LEU A 344 25.97 -31.55 1.31
CA LEU A 344 27.31 -32.10 1.50
C LEU A 344 27.27 -33.54 2.03
N ASN A 345 26.44 -33.81 3.05
CA ASN A 345 26.26 -35.16 3.62
C ASN A 345 25.60 -36.19 2.67
N SER A 346 25.01 -35.76 1.55
CA SER A 346 24.45 -36.68 0.54
C SER A 346 25.32 -36.85 -0.71
N GLN A 347 26.36 -36.02 -0.88
CA GLN A 347 27.26 -36.05 -2.04
C GLN A 347 28.69 -36.52 -1.72
N TYR A 348 29.12 -36.48 -0.46
CA TYR A 348 30.50 -36.79 -0.07
C TYR A 348 30.56 -37.74 1.14
N GLU A 349 31.49 -38.70 1.13
CA GLU A 349 31.75 -39.60 2.27
C GLU A 349 32.28 -38.86 3.52
N SER A 350 32.87 -37.67 3.32
CA SER A 350 33.26 -36.77 4.40
C SER A 350 32.02 -36.11 5.03
N ARG A 351 31.48 -36.79 6.04
CA ARG A 351 30.38 -36.32 6.89
C ARG A 351 30.63 -34.87 7.35
N ALA A 352 29.74 -33.95 6.97
CA ALA A 352 29.85 -32.56 7.39
C ALA A 352 29.58 -32.43 8.90
N ASP A 353 30.33 -31.56 9.57
CA ASP A 353 30.29 -31.44 11.03
C ASP A 353 29.08 -30.64 11.53
N PRO A 354 28.15 -31.23 12.32
CA PRO A 354 27.05 -30.48 12.92
C PRO A 354 27.52 -29.40 13.91
N TRP A 355 28.73 -29.50 14.47
CA TRP A 355 29.27 -28.44 15.34
C TRP A 355 29.64 -27.18 14.57
N GLN A 356 30.12 -27.29 13.33
CA GLN A 356 30.34 -26.10 12.48
C GLN A 356 29.02 -25.44 12.08
N LEU A 357 27.96 -26.22 11.84
CA LEU A 357 26.61 -25.67 11.66
C LEU A 357 26.14 -24.94 12.93
N LEU A 358 26.30 -25.53 14.11
CA LEU A 358 25.96 -24.89 15.40
C LEU A 358 26.77 -23.62 15.67
N LYS A 359 28.04 -23.58 15.26
CA LYS A 359 28.89 -22.39 15.33
C LYS A 359 28.40 -21.29 14.39
N ASP A 360 28.10 -21.60 13.13
CA ASP A 360 27.54 -20.64 12.18
C ASP A 360 26.21 -20.04 12.69
N ILE A 361 25.37 -20.86 13.34
CA ILE A 361 24.14 -20.43 14.01
C ILE A 361 24.44 -19.47 15.17
N SER A 362 25.43 -19.79 16.02
CA SER A 362 25.76 -18.99 17.21
C SER A 362 26.56 -17.73 16.91
N GLU A 363 27.18 -17.60 15.73
CA GLU A 363 27.86 -16.39 15.28
C GLU A 363 26.91 -15.24 14.91
N LEU A 364 25.64 -15.53 14.58
CA LEU A 364 24.63 -14.53 14.21
C LEU A 364 23.53 -14.33 15.27
N GLY A 365 23.31 -15.33 16.13
CA GLY A 365 22.27 -15.31 17.15
C GLY A 365 22.58 -14.34 18.29
N LEU A 366 21.70 -13.37 18.51
CA LEU A 366 21.71 -12.52 19.71
C LEU A 366 20.93 -13.21 20.84
N PRO A 367 21.23 -12.98 22.14
CA PRO A 367 20.62 -13.72 23.25
C PRO A 367 19.08 -13.77 23.28
N ARG A 368 18.41 -12.80 22.65
CA ARG A 368 16.94 -12.75 22.50
C ARG A 368 16.36 -13.78 21.51
N ASP A 369 17.18 -14.29 20.59
CA ASP A 369 16.76 -15.28 19.58
C ASP A 369 16.65 -16.70 20.14
N ARG A 370 17.06 -16.92 21.41
CA ARG A 370 17.18 -18.22 22.08
C ARG A 370 16.08 -19.20 21.70
N ASP A 371 14.81 -18.81 21.85
CA ASP A 371 13.69 -19.74 21.70
C ASP A 371 13.40 -20.08 20.23
N MET A 372 13.70 -19.18 19.30
CA MET A 372 13.61 -19.44 17.85
C MET A 372 14.73 -20.38 17.42
N LEU A 373 15.97 -20.10 17.84
CA LEU A 373 17.14 -20.90 17.53
C LEU A 373 17.12 -22.29 18.20
N ASN A 374 16.61 -22.41 19.43
CA ASN A 374 16.48 -23.68 20.14
C ASN A 374 15.42 -24.59 19.46
N LYS A 375 14.30 -24.01 18.99
CA LYS A 375 13.34 -24.71 18.12
C LYS A 375 13.99 -25.12 16.80
N PHE A 376 14.77 -24.25 16.16
CA PHE A 376 15.46 -24.55 14.91
C PHE A 376 16.45 -25.72 15.05
N VAL A 377 17.36 -25.65 16.04
CA VAL A 377 18.34 -26.71 16.32
C VAL A 377 17.66 -28.05 16.60
N LYS A 378 16.59 -28.07 17.41
CA LYS A 378 15.81 -29.29 17.70
C LYS A 378 15.11 -29.88 16.47
N SER A 379 14.72 -29.05 15.50
CA SER A 379 14.03 -29.49 14.28
C SER A 379 14.97 -29.99 13.18
N TYR A 380 16.19 -29.42 13.09
CA TYR A 380 17.10 -29.65 11.95
C TYR A 380 18.45 -30.28 12.32
N ILE A 381 18.77 -30.45 13.61
CA ILE A 381 20.04 -31.07 14.06
C ILE A 381 19.76 -32.21 15.05
N PRO A 382 19.08 -33.30 14.62
CA PRO A 382 18.75 -34.43 15.49
C PRO A 382 20.00 -35.21 15.93
N GLY A 383 20.03 -35.61 17.20
CA GLY A 383 21.05 -36.52 17.75
C GLY A 383 22.27 -35.85 18.41
N VAL A 384 22.40 -34.52 18.35
CA VAL A 384 23.48 -33.82 19.07
C VAL A 384 23.17 -33.76 20.58
N ALA A 385 24.03 -34.39 21.38
CA ALA A 385 23.90 -34.50 22.83
C ALA A 385 25.26 -34.27 23.52
N PRO A 386 25.65 -32.99 23.76
CA PRO A 386 26.91 -32.67 24.44
C PRO A 386 26.89 -33.06 25.93
N SER A 387 28.08 -33.22 26.52
CA SER A 387 28.23 -33.39 27.97
C SER A 387 28.03 -32.06 28.71
N SER A 388 27.65 -32.12 29.99
CA SER A 388 27.50 -30.93 30.83
C SER A 388 28.81 -30.16 31.01
N THR A 389 29.94 -30.87 31.05
CA THR A 389 31.28 -30.26 31.15
C THR A 389 31.61 -29.47 29.90
N TRP A 390 31.40 -30.06 28.72
CA TRP A 390 31.67 -29.41 27.44
C TRP A 390 30.75 -28.20 27.20
N LEU A 391 29.49 -28.26 27.65
CA LEU A 391 28.59 -27.09 27.65
C LEU A 391 29.12 -25.95 28.53
N GLN A 392 29.71 -26.26 29.69
CA GLN A 392 30.32 -25.26 30.57
C GLN A 392 31.60 -24.67 29.97
N GLU A 393 32.50 -25.51 29.44
CA GLU A 393 33.72 -25.12 28.74
C GLU A 393 33.39 -24.17 27.58
N LEU A 394 32.53 -24.61 26.64
CA LEU A 394 32.06 -23.81 25.51
C LEU A 394 31.41 -22.48 25.96
N SER A 395 30.66 -22.49 27.07
CA SER A 395 30.04 -21.27 27.60
C SER A 395 31.05 -20.26 28.18
N SER A 396 32.25 -20.71 28.54
CA SER A 396 33.32 -19.86 29.06
C SER A 396 34.24 -19.28 27.98
N GLU A 397 34.37 -19.95 26.83
CA GLU A 397 35.25 -19.54 25.74
C GLU A 397 34.83 -18.23 25.05
N SER A 398 33.53 -18.02 24.85
CA SER A 398 33.01 -16.81 24.18
C SER A 398 31.51 -16.58 24.39
N LYS A 399 31.03 -15.37 24.06
CA LYS A 399 29.59 -15.06 23.99
C LYS A 399 28.83 -15.99 23.03
N ASN A 400 29.47 -16.37 21.93
CA ASN A 400 28.88 -17.24 20.90
C ASN A 400 28.85 -18.70 21.40
N GLY A 401 29.86 -19.13 22.14
CA GLY A 401 29.88 -20.41 22.83
C GLY A 401 28.84 -20.51 23.95
N LEU A 402 28.65 -19.45 24.73
CA LEU A 402 27.54 -19.32 25.69
C LEU A 402 26.18 -19.44 24.99
N MET A 403 25.99 -18.76 23.85
CA MET A 403 24.77 -18.93 23.06
C MET A 403 24.61 -20.37 22.58
N ALA A 404 25.62 -20.97 21.94
CA ALA A 404 25.57 -22.36 21.47
C ALA A 404 25.20 -23.34 22.60
N ALA A 405 25.82 -23.22 23.78
CA ALA A 405 25.48 -24.03 24.94
C ALA A 405 24.01 -23.85 25.38
N ILE A 406 23.50 -22.61 25.37
CA ILE A 406 22.11 -22.26 25.68
C ILE A 406 21.10 -22.83 24.66
N LEU A 407 21.48 -22.97 23.39
CA LEU A 407 20.67 -23.64 22.36
C LEU A 407 20.64 -25.16 22.55
N LEU A 408 21.73 -25.73 23.07
CA LEU A 408 21.95 -27.17 23.22
C LEU A 408 21.45 -27.76 24.54
N ASP A 409 21.20 -26.94 25.58
CA ASP A 409 20.59 -27.35 26.86
C ASP A 409 19.08 -27.69 26.72
N GLY A 410 18.78 -28.63 25.83
CA GLY A 410 17.42 -28.99 25.42
C GLY A 410 16.66 -29.89 26.41
N LYS A 411 17.28 -30.31 27.52
CA LYS A 411 16.76 -31.36 28.44
C LYS A 411 17.01 -31.07 29.93
N ARG A 412 16.43 -29.98 30.47
CA ARG A 412 16.25 -29.85 31.94
C ARG A 412 14.83 -29.47 32.42
N SER A 413 13.96 -28.97 31.54
CA SER A 413 12.58 -28.56 31.91
C SER A 413 11.54 -29.68 31.99
N ALA A 414 11.93 -30.96 31.88
CA ALA A 414 11.01 -32.11 31.79
C ALA A 414 11.15 -33.14 32.93
N SER A 415 12.14 -32.98 33.81
CA SER A 415 12.38 -33.82 34.99
C SER A 415 12.45 -32.92 36.22
N GLY A 416 11.43 -33.00 37.08
CA GLY A 416 11.24 -32.10 38.23
C GLY A 416 12.17 -32.37 39.41
N GLU A 417 13.48 -32.44 39.18
CA GLU A 417 14.49 -32.69 40.21
C GLU A 417 15.08 -31.37 40.75
N ASN A 418 14.50 -30.89 41.85
CA ASN A 418 15.19 -29.94 42.73
C ASN A 418 16.38 -30.65 43.40
N PHE A 419 17.59 -30.48 42.88
CA PHE A 419 18.79 -31.03 43.51
C PHE A 419 19.62 -29.97 44.22
N ILE A 420 19.59 -30.02 45.56
CA ILE A 420 20.50 -29.33 46.46
C ILE A 420 21.52 -30.36 46.94
N GLY A 421 22.81 -30.05 46.79
CA GLY A 421 23.92 -30.95 47.11
C GLY A 421 24.33 -31.85 45.93
N SER A 422 25.53 -32.44 45.90
CA SER A 422 26.63 -32.32 46.87
C SER A 422 27.99 -32.40 46.18
N PHE A 423 28.93 -31.54 46.57
CA PHE A 423 30.35 -31.67 46.18
C PHE A 423 31.05 -32.65 47.11
N PRO A 424 31.87 -33.59 46.60
CA PRO A 424 32.89 -34.27 47.39
C PRO A 424 34.20 -33.48 47.38
N TYR A 425 34.81 -33.33 48.56
CA TYR A 425 36.22 -33.00 48.88
C TYR A 425 37.09 -32.26 47.81
N GLY A 426 37.68 -31.10 48.09
CA GLY A 426 37.96 -30.46 49.38
C GLY A 426 39.44 -30.55 49.73
N ASN A 427 40.12 -29.41 49.62
CA ASN A 427 41.31 -29.04 50.38
C ASN A 427 41.31 -27.51 50.43
N ASP A 428 41.23 -26.95 51.63
CA ASP A 428 41.14 -25.51 51.85
C ASP A 428 42.52 -24.84 51.71
N ASP A 429 42.55 -23.65 51.12
CA ASP A 429 42.96 -22.47 51.89
C ASP A 429 42.48 -21.14 51.24
N GLU A 430 42.43 -20.09 52.06
CA GLU A 430 42.21 -18.67 51.69
C GLU A 430 40.91 -18.27 50.93
N TYR A 431 39.75 -18.69 51.43
CA TYR A 431 38.47 -18.04 51.10
C TYR A 431 38.31 -16.69 51.84
N LYS A 432 38.70 -15.56 51.24
CA LYS A 432 38.23 -14.21 51.68
C LYS A 432 37.88 -13.25 50.54
N ASN A 433 36.61 -12.83 50.55
CA ASN A 433 36.08 -11.60 49.95
C ASN A 433 36.12 -11.43 48.41
N PHE A 434 35.24 -12.13 47.69
CA PHE A 434 34.42 -11.45 46.67
C PHE A 434 33.10 -12.18 46.36
N ASN A 435 31.98 -11.74 46.94
CA ASN A 435 30.64 -12.13 46.50
C ASN A 435 29.55 -11.15 47.00
N ALA A 436 29.37 -10.02 46.29
CA ALA A 436 28.42 -8.96 46.69
C ALA A 436 27.88 -8.09 45.53
N SER A 437 27.78 -8.65 44.31
CA SER A 437 26.99 -8.15 43.17
C SER A 437 26.91 -9.29 42.14
N ILE A 438 25.86 -9.46 41.33
CA ILE A 438 24.91 -8.48 40.76
C ILE A 438 23.46 -8.97 40.89
N LEU A 439 22.62 -8.22 41.62
CA LEU A 439 21.16 -8.17 41.47
C LEU A 439 20.69 -6.73 41.78
N PHE A 440 19.54 -6.34 41.20
CA PHE A 440 18.89 -5.01 41.33
C PHE A 440 19.57 -3.79 40.66
N SER A 441 19.41 -3.67 39.34
CA SER A 441 18.96 -2.43 38.65
C SER A 441 18.47 -2.82 37.24
N ASN A 442 17.48 -2.20 36.57
CA ASN A 442 16.70 -0.99 36.88
C ASN A 442 15.19 -1.20 36.64
N ARG A 443 14.34 -0.59 37.46
CA ARG A 443 12.98 -0.16 37.08
C ARG A 443 12.50 0.95 38.03
N ALA A 444 11.94 2.02 37.46
CA ALA A 444 11.63 3.31 38.10
C ALA A 444 12.87 4.08 38.64
N ASP A 445 12.87 5.40 38.72
CA ASP A 445 11.84 6.39 38.34
C ASP A 445 12.46 7.60 37.61
N CYS A 446 11.66 8.29 36.80
CA CYS A 446 12.05 9.49 36.05
C CYS A 446 11.25 10.71 36.52
N ARG A 447 11.52 11.16 37.75
CA ARG A 447 10.95 12.37 38.39
C ARG A 447 11.98 12.99 39.35
N LEU A 448 11.70 14.21 39.81
CA LEU A 448 12.51 14.98 40.78
C LEU A 448 13.91 15.46 40.34
N LYS A 449 14.02 16.05 39.14
CA LYS A 449 14.93 17.19 38.91
C LYS A 449 14.18 18.52 39.06
N ASN A 450 13.87 18.92 40.29
CA ASN A 450 13.52 20.31 40.65
C ASN A 450 13.43 20.52 42.18
N ALA A 451 14.58 20.57 42.86
CA ALA A 451 14.70 21.10 44.21
C ALA A 451 16.15 21.54 44.51
N MET A 452 16.29 22.70 45.17
CA MET A 452 17.48 23.13 45.92
C MET A 452 18.87 23.06 45.23
N ARG A 453 19.06 23.92 44.21
CA ARG A 453 20.34 24.62 44.01
C ARG A 453 20.15 26.13 43.96
N HIS A 454 20.06 26.76 45.14
CA HIS A 454 20.37 28.18 45.32
C HIS A 454 20.73 28.45 46.79
N ARG A 455 21.69 29.37 46.98
CA ARG A 455 22.18 29.96 48.25
C ARG A 455 23.07 29.07 49.15
N SER A 456 24.36 29.14 48.87
CA SER A 456 25.28 29.81 49.79
C SER A 456 26.27 30.66 48.99
N SER A 457 26.38 31.94 49.33
CA SER A 457 27.27 32.92 48.69
C SER A 457 28.48 33.19 49.59
N GLY A 458 29.66 33.37 49.03
CA GLY A 458 30.84 33.78 49.80
C GLY A 458 32.06 34.04 48.91
N CYS A 459 32.38 35.34 48.74
CA CYS A 459 33.50 35.90 47.98
C CYS A 459 33.55 35.52 46.48
#